data_AF-A0AAE2RSY7-F1
#
_entry.id   AF-A0AAE2RSY7-F1
#
_cell.length_a   1.000
_cell.length_b   1.000
_cell.length_c   1.000
_cell.angle_alpha   90.00
_cell.angle_beta   90.00
_cell.angle_gamma   90.00
#
_symmetry.space_group_name_H-M   'P 1'
#
loop_
_entity.id
_entity.type
_entity.pdbx_description
1 polymer ?
#
loop_
_entity_poly.entity_id
_entity_poly.type
_entity_poly.pdbx_seq_one_letter_code
_entity_poly.pdbx_strand_id
1 'polypeptide(L)'
;MELYEYLDNYKEMTLQLISKVNEDNDINELLDQRAKILDEIKKINFYKEEINENKEVISIFELDKKLEILLKKKKAEVKKQIDIIRKNREARKKYNGINGNLKIFSAKG
;
A
#
# COMPACT_ATOMS: atom_id res chain seq x y z
N MET A 1 -2.35 -14.90 -26.12
CA MET A 1 -3.06 -13.67 -25.71
C MET A 1 -2.58 -12.52 -26.56
N GLU A 2 -3.52 -11.73 -27.07
CA GLU A 2 -3.20 -10.47 -27.75
C GLU A 2 -2.88 -9.37 -26.71
N LEU A 3 -2.21 -8.29 -27.13
CA LEU A 3 -1.83 -7.18 -26.23
C LEU A 3 -3.03 -6.63 -25.45
N TYR A 4 -4.20 -6.55 -26.09
CA TYR A 4 -5.44 -6.09 -25.48
C TYR A 4 -5.87 -6.93 -24.28
N GLU A 5 -5.75 -8.25 -24.36
CA GLU A 5 -6.10 -9.13 -23.25
C GLU A 5 -5.13 -8.93 -22.07
N TYR A 6 -3.85 -8.71 -22.33
CA TYR A 6 -2.91 -8.39 -21.26
C TYR A 6 -3.19 -7.03 -20.61
N LEU A 7 -3.57 -6.03 -21.40
CA LEU A 7 -3.93 -4.70 -20.90
C LEU A 7 -5.22 -4.73 -20.07
N ASP A 8 -6.23 -5.49 -20.51
CA ASP A 8 -7.50 -5.62 -19.78
C ASP A 8 -7.31 -6.41 -18.48
N ASN A 9 -6.54 -7.51 -18.53
CA ASN A 9 -6.16 -8.23 -17.31
C ASN A 9 -5.39 -7.32 -16.34
N TYR A 10 -4.44 -6.53 -16.84
CA TYR A 10 -3.70 -5.58 -16.01
C TYR A 10 -4.62 -4.54 -15.35
N LYS A 11 -5.58 -4.00 -16.11
CA LYS A 11 -6.59 -3.04 -15.64
C LYS A 11 -7.47 -3.65 -14.56
N GLU A 12 -7.98 -4.86 -14.77
CA GLU A 12 -8.81 -5.58 -13.80
C GLU A 12 -8.03 -5.82 -12.50
N MET A 13 -6.77 -6.26 -12.62
CA MET A 13 -5.90 -6.43 -11.46
C MET A 13 -5.67 -5.13 -10.69
N THR A 14 -5.47 -4.00 -11.38
CA THR A 14 -5.34 -2.70 -10.74
C THR A 14 -6.64 -2.30 -10.02
N LEU A 15 -7.82 -2.58 -10.59
CA LEU A 15 -9.11 -2.33 -9.93
C LEU A 15 -9.29 -3.20 -8.67
N GLN A 16 -8.96 -4.49 -8.75
CA GLN A 16 -9.01 -5.40 -7.60
C GLN A 16 -8.06 -4.96 -6.49
N LEU A 17 -6.84 -4.51 -6.84
CA LEU A 17 -5.89 -3.93 -5.89
C LEU A 17 -6.49 -2.71 -5.20
N ILE A 18 -7.10 -1.78 -5.94
CA ILE A 18 -7.75 -0.60 -5.35
C ILE A 18 -8.84 -1.03 -4.35
N SER A 19 -9.67 -2.04 -4.67
CA SER A 19 -10.69 -2.53 -3.73
C SER A 19 -10.06 -3.10 -2.47
N LYS A 20 -9.10 -4.03 -2.62
CA LYS A 20 -8.47 -4.69 -1.48
C LYS A 20 -7.72 -3.75 -0.56
N VAL A 21 -7.04 -2.73 -1.08
CA VAL A 21 -6.37 -1.75 -0.22
C VAL A 21 -7.37 -0.90 0.56
N ASN A 22 -8.55 -0.60 0.00
CA ASN A 22 -9.59 0.10 0.75
C ASN A 22 -10.21 -0.78 1.85
N GLU A 23 -10.24 -2.10 1.65
CA GLU A 23 -10.73 -3.09 2.60
C GLU A 23 -9.67 -3.53 3.63
N ASP A 24 -8.46 -2.96 3.59
CA ASP A 24 -7.30 -3.37 4.41
C ASP A 24 -6.94 -4.87 4.31
N ASN A 25 -7.21 -5.45 3.14
CA ASN A 25 -6.89 -6.84 2.81
C ASN A 25 -5.45 -7.01 2.30
N ASP A 26 -4.93 -8.25 2.36
CA ASP A 26 -3.64 -8.58 1.77
C ASP A 26 -3.69 -8.45 0.23
N ILE A 27 -2.67 -7.82 -0.32
CA ILE A 27 -2.51 -7.50 -1.73
C ILE A 27 -1.26 -8.14 -2.35
N ASN A 28 -0.40 -8.82 -1.57
CA ASN A 28 0.90 -9.29 -2.05
C ASN A 28 0.78 -10.21 -3.27
N GLU A 29 -0.14 -11.18 -3.23
CA GLU A 29 -0.36 -12.10 -4.35
C GLU A 29 -0.82 -11.37 -5.63
N LEU A 30 -1.70 -10.38 -5.50
CA LEU A 30 -2.16 -9.57 -6.63
C LEU A 30 -1.04 -8.69 -7.20
N LEU A 31 -0.13 -8.19 -6.36
CA LEU A 31 1.03 -7.45 -6.83
C LEU A 31 1.97 -8.35 -7.65
N ASP A 32 2.20 -9.58 -7.19
CA ASP A 32 3.04 -10.56 -7.88
C ASP A 32 2.43 -10.98 -9.22
N GLN A 33 1.13 -11.26 -9.23
CA GLN A 33 0.40 -11.59 -10.46
C GLN A 33 0.42 -10.41 -11.46
N ARG A 34 0.25 -9.17 -10.99
CA ARG A 34 0.29 -7.96 -11.83
C ARG A 34 1.68 -7.72 -12.40
N ALA A 35 2.73 -8.03 -11.65
CA ALA A 35 4.11 -7.95 -12.13
C ALA A 35 4.38 -8.96 -13.26
N LYS A 36 3.85 -10.19 -13.16
CA LYS A 36 3.97 -11.20 -14.23
C LYS A 36 3.32 -10.71 -15.53
N ILE A 37 2.16 -10.08 -15.45
CA ILE A 37 1.49 -9.51 -16.64
C ILE A 37 2.38 -8.44 -17.31
N LEU A 38 2.99 -7.55 -16.52
CA LEU A 38 3.91 -6.55 -17.07
C LEU A 38 5.11 -7.19 -17.77
N ASP A 39 5.64 -8.26 -17.21
CA ASP A 39 6.77 -8.98 -17.83
C ASP A 39 6.37 -9.69 -19.12
N GLU A 40 5.13 -10.18 -19.23
CA GLU A 40 4.59 -10.67 -20.51
C GLU A 40 4.39 -9.54 -21.52
N ILE A 41 3.80 -8.41 -21.12
CA ILE A 41 3.62 -7.24 -22.00
C ILE A 41 4.97 -6.77 -22.57
N LYS A 42 6.03 -6.71 -21.75
CA LYS A 42 7.38 -6.31 -22.21
C LYS A 42 7.98 -7.24 -23.27
N LYS A 43 7.57 -8.50 -23.32
CA LYS A 43 8.07 -9.49 -24.31
C LYS A 43 7.34 -9.36 -25.65
N ILE A 44 6.17 -8.72 -25.67
CA ILE A 44 5.41 -8.52 -26.90
C ILE A 44 6.06 -7.38 -27.69
N ASN A 45 6.46 -7.67 -28.92
CA ASN A 45 7.05 -6.69 -29.81
C ASN A 45 5.92 -5.94 -30.54
N PHE A 46 5.44 -4.84 -29.96
CA PHE A 46 4.38 -4.01 -30.54
C PHE A 46 4.93 -2.67 -31.07
N TYR A 47 4.30 -2.14 -32.10
CA TYR A 47 4.61 -0.80 -32.60
C TYR A 47 4.09 0.25 -31.61
N LYS A 48 4.98 1.17 -31.22
CA LYS A 48 4.71 2.20 -30.22
C LYS A 48 3.54 3.12 -30.60
N GLU A 49 3.23 3.20 -31.91
CA GLU A 49 2.09 3.94 -32.42
C GLU A 49 0.72 3.34 -32.05
N GLU A 50 0.59 2.02 -31.86
CA GLU A 50 -0.71 1.37 -31.54
C GLU A 50 -1.21 1.68 -30.11
N ILE A 51 -0.29 2.08 -29.22
CA ILE A 51 -0.58 2.32 -27.80
C ILE A 51 -0.98 3.77 -27.52
N ASN A 52 -0.41 4.72 -28.26
CA ASN A 52 -0.52 6.15 -27.92
C ASN A 52 -1.88 6.78 -28.23
N GLU A 53 -2.70 6.17 -29.08
CA GLU A 53 -4.05 6.68 -29.39
C GLU A 53 -5.18 5.93 -28.66
N ASN A 54 -4.83 4.93 -27.84
CA ASN A 54 -5.85 4.08 -27.24
C ASN A 54 -6.34 4.63 -25.89
N LYS A 55 -7.62 5.02 -25.84
CA LYS A 55 -8.29 5.48 -24.61
C LYS A 55 -8.21 4.47 -23.46
N GLU A 56 -8.15 3.18 -23.76
CA GLU A 56 -7.94 2.10 -22.78
C GLU A 56 -6.62 2.29 -22.00
N VAL A 57 -5.54 2.61 -22.71
CA VAL A 57 -4.21 2.80 -22.11
C VAL A 57 -4.19 4.03 -21.19
N ILE A 58 -4.85 5.11 -21.60
CA ILE A 58 -4.99 6.32 -20.77
C ILE A 58 -5.73 5.98 -19.47
N SER A 59 -6.82 5.22 -19.54
CA SER A 59 -7.58 4.77 -18.36
C SER A 59 -6.72 3.93 -17.41
N ILE A 60 -5.88 3.03 -17.94
CA ILE A 60 -4.96 2.22 -17.14
C ILE A 60 -3.96 3.11 -16.38
N PHE A 61 -3.38 4.12 -17.04
CA PHE A 61 -2.47 5.05 -16.38
C PHE A 61 -3.13 5.84 -15.24
N GLU A 62 -4.39 6.25 -15.41
CA GLU A 62 -5.13 6.94 -14.36
C GLU A 62 -5.41 6.03 -13.16
N LEU A 63 -5.77 4.77 -13.40
CA LEU A 63 -5.97 3.77 -12.35
C LEU A 63 -4.67 3.49 -11.59
N ASP A 64 -3.54 3.38 -12.28
CA ASP A 64 -2.23 3.19 -11.65
C ASP A 64 -1.84 4.37 -10.75
N LYS A 65 -2.05 5.61 -11.22
CA LYS A 65 -1.85 6.82 -10.39
C LYS A 65 -2.74 6.80 -9.16
N LYS A 66 -4.01 6.41 -9.30
CA LYS A 66 -4.95 6.32 -8.19
C LYS A 66 -4.49 5.29 -7.16
N LEU A 67 -4.06 4.11 -7.60
CA LEU A 67 -3.51 3.08 -6.72
C LEU A 67 -2.26 3.56 -5.98
N GLU A 68 -1.33 4.23 -6.67
CA GLU A 68 -0.11 4.77 -6.07
C GLU A 68 -0.40 5.79 -4.95
N ILE A 69 -1.32 6.74 -5.20
CA ILE A 69 -1.73 7.74 -4.21
C ILE A 69 -2.35 7.05 -3.00
N LEU A 70 -3.19 6.04 -3.23
CA LEU A 70 -3.89 5.31 -2.18
C LEU A 70 -2.92 4.52 -1.29
N LEU A 71 -1.95 3.82 -1.89
CA LEU A 71 -0.88 3.13 -1.15
C LEU A 71 -0.02 4.10 -0.33
N LYS A 72 0.35 5.26 -0.91
CA LYS A 72 1.07 6.32 -0.19
C LYS A 72 0.30 6.82 1.02
N LYS A 73 -1.01 7.04 0.87
CA LYS A 73 -1.89 7.47 1.96
C LYS A 73 -1.95 6.41 3.07
N LYS A 74 -2.16 5.14 2.72
CA LYS A 74 -2.24 4.05 3.70
C LYS A 74 -0.92 3.86 4.45
N LYS A 75 0.22 3.93 3.76
CA LYS A 75 1.54 3.90 4.39
C LYS A 75 1.73 5.02 5.42
N ALA A 76 1.30 6.24 5.10
CA ALA A 76 1.39 7.36 6.02
C ALA A 76 0.48 7.17 7.26
N GLU A 77 -0.70 6.58 7.07
CA GLU A 77 -1.62 6.25 8.17
C GLU A 77 -1.02 5.23 9.14
N VAL A 78 -0.51 4.10 8.62
CA VAL A 78 0.15 3.06 9.42
C VAL A 78 1.33 3.65 10.21
N LYS A 79 2.13 4.50 9.58
CA LYS A 79 3.25 5.18 10.25
C LYS A 79 2.77 6.02 11.45
N LYS A 80 1.69 6.79 11.29
CA LYS A 80 1.10 7.57 12.39
C LYS A 80 0.63 6.67 13.54
N GLN A 81 0.00 5.54 13.23
CA GLN A 81 -0.45 4.58 14.24
C GLN A 81 0.73 4.00 15.04
N ILE A 82 1.82 3.63 14.35
CA ILE A 82 3.07 3.17 14.99
C ILE A 82 3.63 4.24 15.93
N ASP A 83 3.67 5.50 15.49
CA ASP A 83 4.18 6.60 16.31
C ASP A 83 3.32 6.82 17.57
N ILE A 84 1.99 6.68 17.46
CA ILE A 84 1.07 6.75 18.61
C ILE A 84 1.36 5.60 19.59
N ILE A 85 1.48 4.37 19.09
CA ILE A 85 1.79 3.20 19.93
C ILE A 85 3.13 3.40 20.65
N ARG A 86 4.15 3.91 19.96
CA ARG A 86 5.46 4.21 20.54
C ARG A 86 5.36 5.24 21.67
N LYS A 87 4.68 6.37 21.42
CA LYS A 87 4.48 7.43 22.43
C LYS A 87 3.73 6.89 23.65
N ASN A 88 2.69 6.09 23.44
CA ASN A 88 1.94 5.46 24.53
C ASN A 88 2.81 4.50 25.36
N ARG A 89 3.67 3.71 24.71
CA ARG A 89 4.63 2.83 25.40
C ARG A 89 5.63 3.62 26.23
N GLU A 90 6.16 4.72 25.69
CA GLU A 90 7.08 5.61 26.40
C GLU A 90 6.41 6.28 27.61
N ALA A 91 5.18 6.76 27.46
CA ALA A 91 4.40 7.32 28.56
C ALA A 91 4.14 6.30 29.67
N ARG A 92 3.69 5.07 29.32
CA ARG A 92 3.49 3.97 30.29
C ARG A 92 4.78 3.64 31.06
N LYS A 93 5.93 3.60 30.38
CA LYS A 93 7.24 3.41 31.03
C LYS A 93 7.55 4.52 32.03
N LYS A 94 7.30 5.79 31.67
CA LYS A 94 7.51 6.94 32.58
C LYS A 94 6.61 6.85 33.81
N TYR A 95 5.31 6.57 33.64
CA TYR A 95 4.39 6.42 34.78
C TYR A 95 4.78 5.25 35.71
N ASN A 96 5.17 4.10 35.16
CA ASN A 96 5.64 2.97 35.97
C ASN A 96 6.94 3.28 36.73
N GLY A 97 7.86 4.04 36.12
CA GLY A 97 9.09 4.51 36.79
C GLY A 97 8.81 5.48 37.94
N ILE A 98 7.82 6.37 37.79
CA ILE A 98 7.40 7.30 38.85
C ILE A 98 6.75 6.54 40.01
N ASN A 99 5.88 5.56 39.74
CA ASN A 99 5.24 4.73 40.77
C ASN A 99 6.22 3.81 41.51
N GLY A 100 7.27 3.33 40.83
CA GLY A 100 8.36 2.58 41.46
C GLY A 100 9.20 3.42 42.41
N ASN A 101 9.43 4.70 42.07
CA ASN A 101 10.19 5.63 42.90
C ASN A 101 9.36 6.22 44.06
N LEU A 102 8.04 6.38 43.91
CA LEU A 102 7.15 6.86 44.99
C LEU A 102 7.12 5.91 46.20
N LYS A 103 7.24 4.59 45.99
CA LYS A 103 7.33 3.61 47.09
C LYS A 103 8.58 3.76 47.96
N ILE A 104 9.62 4.42 47.47
CA ILE A 104 10.86 4.66 48.22
C ILE A 104 10.69 5.88 49.15
N PHE A 105 9.87 6.86 48.76
CA PHE A 105 9.63 8.07 49.55
C PHE A 105 8.45 7.98 50.52
N SER A 106 7.51 7.04 50.32
CA SER A 106 6.39 6.83 51.26
C SER A 106 6.66 5.80 52.37
N ALA A 107 7.88 5.24 52.44
CA ALA A 107 8.28 4.26 53.48
C ALA A 107 9.06 4.89 54.65
N LYS A 108 9.16 6.22 54.72
CA LYS A 108 9.71 6.95 55.87
C LYS A 108 8.82 8.17 56.17
N GLY A 109 8.05 8.09 57.26
CA GLY A 109 7.21 9.17 57.76
C GLY A 109 6.10 8.63 58.63
#